data_AF-A0A7Y9YHJ1-F1
#
_entry.id   AF-A0A7Y9YHJ1-F1
#
_cell.length_a   1.000
_cell.length_b   1.000
_cell.length_c   1.000
_cell.angle_alpha   90.00
_cell.angle_beta   90.00
_cell.angle_gamma   90.00
#
_symmetry.space_group_name_H-M   'P 1'
#
loop_
_entity.id
_entity.type
_entity.pdbx_description
1 polymer ?
#
loop_
_entity_poly.entity_id
_entity_poly.type
_entity_poly.pdbx_seq_one_letter_code
_entity_poly.pdbx_strand_id
1 'polypeptide(L)'
;MATKRDLVEAHAFSRRRLVTAFVSGAPGGREVEPARPGRTIVGGVALSVLMVAAAAITGVFSDRPDSDWDAPGLVISKELGAAYVILDEDLPDGELPALRPVLNITSAQLILGAEGLEPRIVSQEVLETRQIGADIGILDAPASLPDPGALVDTGWTACTGEGLGLAVAVDDEPAVTPASASDAVLVEVKTGSSRGSSSGLWLVATAPETGAEPAQAYRYLLPAGASERTDAFLR
;
A
#
# COMPACT_ATOMS: atom_id res chain seq x y z
N MET A 1 -51.03 6.33 58.61
CA MET A 1 -51.50 7.34 57.64
C MET A 1 -51.21 6.81 56.24
N ALA A 2 -52.20 6.85 55.35
CA ALA A 2 -51.99 6.44 53.96
C ALA A 2 -51.00 7.40 53.27
N THR A 3 -50.09 6.86 52.48
CA THR A 3 -49.06 7.66 51.79
C THR A 3 -49.62 8.28 50.50
N LYS A 4 -48.98 9.33 49.97
CA LYS A 4 -49.38 9.93 48.68
C LYS A 4 -49.40 8.90 47.54
N ARG A 5 -48.53 7.89 47.62
CA ARG A 5 -48.48 6.77 46.66
C ARG A 5 -49.74 5.91 46.74
N ASP A 6 -50.20 5.58 47.95
CA ASP A 6 -51.41 4.78 48.16
C ASP A 6 -52.66 5.49 47.64
N LEU A 7 -52.76 6.81 47.83
CA LEU A 7 -53.86 7.63 47.30
C LEU A 7 -53.89 7.63 45.76
N VAL A 8 -52.73 7.77 45.10
CA VAL A 8 -52.63 7.75 43.64
C VAL A 8 -52.96 6.36 43.08
N GLU A 9 -52.50 5.31 43.75
CA GLU A 9 -52.77 3.92 43.33
C GLU A 9 -54.25 3.57 43.47
N ALA A 10 -54.91 4.01 44.56
CA ALA A 10 -56.35 3.89 44.77
C ALA A 10 -57.16 4.64 43.70
N HIS A 11 -56.80 5.89 43.40
CA HIS A 11 -57.47 6.67 42.35
C HIS A 11 -57.31 6.02 40.96
N ALA A 12 -56.11 5.52 40.64
CA ALA A 12 -55.84 4.85 39.38
C ALA A 12 -56.57 3.51 39.26
N PHE A 13 -56.83 2.81 40.38
CA PHE A 13 -57.64 1.60 40.43
C PHE A 13 -59.12 1.91 40.15
N SER A 14 -59.70 2.90 40.85
CA SER A 14 -61.09 3.33 40.64
C SER A 14 -61.35 3.76 39.19
N ARG A 15 -60.41 4.52 38.59
CA ARG A 15 -60.50 4.95 37.18
C ARG A 15 -60.48 3.77 36.22
N ARG A 16 -59.59 2.78 36.43
CA ARG A 16 -59.50 1.57 35.60
C ARG A 16 -60.77 0.73 35.67
N ARG A 17 -61.37 0.61 36.86
CA ARG A 17 -62.61 -0.15 37.06
C ARG A 17 -63.79 0.48 36.31
N LEU A 18 -63.92 1.81 36.37
CA LEU A 18 -64.94 2.55 35.60
C LEU A 18 -64.75 2.39 34.09
N VAL A 19 -63.53 2.58 33.58
CA VAL A 19 -63.25 2.44 32.14
C VAL A 19 -63.51 1.01 31.67
N THR A 20 -63.12 0.00 32.43
CA THR A 20 -63.35 -1.40 32.10
C THR A 20 -64.84 -1.73 32.08
N ALA A 21 -65.63 -1.20 33.03
CA ALA A 21 -67.08 -1.41 33.05
C ALA A 21 -67.79 -0.83 31.81
N PHE A 22 -67.34 0.33 31.31
CA PHE A 22 -67.88 0.94 30.09
C PHE A 22 -67.39 0.26 28.80
N VAL A 23 -66.13 -0.19 28.76
CA VAL A 23 -65.53 -0.79 27.54
C VAL A 23 -65.90 -2.27 27.36
N SER A 24 -66.01 -3.04 28.45
CA SER A 24 -66.20 -4.50 28.37
C SER A 24 -67.66 -4.98 28.38
N GLY A 25 -68.63 -4.11 28.67
CA GLY A 25 -70.07 -4.40 28.62
C GLY A 25 -70.47 -5.69 29.34
N ALA A 26 -70.77 -5.60 30.65
CA ALA A 26 -71.23 -6.68 31.55
C ALA A 26 -71.33 -8.12 30.94
N PRO A 27 -70.23 -8.86 30.83
CA PRO A 27 -70.26 -10.24 30.37
C PRO A 27 -70.68 -11.14 31.55
N GLY A 28 -71.98 -11.43 31.65
CA GLY A 28 -72.52 -12.55 32.44
C GLY A 28 -72.25 -12.54 33.96
N GLY A 29 -72.03 -11.37 34.58
CA GLY A 29 -71.90 -11.25 36.04
C GLY A 29 -70.54 -11.64 36.63
N ARG A 30 -69.49 -11.76 35.81
CA ARG A 30 -68.12 -11.94 36.31
C ARG A 30 -67.35 -10.62 36.23
N GLU A 31 -66.74 -10.23 37.35
CA GLU A 31 -65.90 -9.04 37.43
C GLU A 31 -64.64 -9.29 36.58
N VAL A 32 -64.49 -8.53 35.49
CA VAL A 32 -63.37 -8.66 34.56
C VAL A 32 -62.17 -7.93 35.17
N GLU A 33 -61.05 -8.64 35.34
CA GLU A 33 -59.80 -8.07 35.87
C GLU A 33 -59.37 -6.87 35.00
N PRO A 34 -59.16 -5.67 35.58
CA PRO A 34 -58.75 -4.49 34.81
C PRO A 34 -57.40 -4.73 34.15
N ALA A 35 -57.41 -4.96 32.84
CA ALA A 35 -56.19 -5.09 32.05
C ALA A 35 -55.32 -3.83 32.17
N ARG A 36 -53.99 -4.01 32.21
CA ARG A 36 -53.01 -2.90 32.27
C ARG A 36 -52.31 -2.72 30.90
N PRO A 37 -53.00 -2.28 29.84
CA PRO A 37 -52.41 -2.14 28.50
C PRO A 37 -51.25 -1.12 28.45
N GLY A 38 -51.20 -0.17 29.40
CA GLY A 38 -50.08 0.77 29.46
C GLY A 38 -48.71 0.11 29.66
N ARG A 39 -48.63 -1.05 30.34
CA ARG A 39 -47.35 -1.76 30.54
C ARG A 39 -46.84 -2.39 29.25
N THR A 40 -47.73 -2.91 28.41
CA THR A 40 -47.34 -3.50 27.12
C THR A 40 -46.96 -2.41 26.11
N ILE A 41 -47.64 -1.26 26.11
CA ILE A 41 -47.27 -0.11 25.27
C ILE A 41 -45.89 0.43 25.66
N VAL A 42 -45.65 0.67 26.95
CA VAL A 42 -44.33 1.16 27.43
C VAL A 42 -43.23 0.14 27.14
N GLY A 43 -43.52 -1.15 27.31
CA GLY A 43 -42.60 -2.22 26.93
C GLY A 43 -42.28 -2.24 25.44
N GLY A 44 -43.28 -2.07 24.58
CA GLY A 44 -43.11 -1.98 23.13
C GLY A 44 -42.29 -0.76 22.70
N VAL A 45 -42.55 0.40 23.29
CA VAL A 45 -41.75 1.61 23.04
C VAL A 45 -40.30 1.40 23.47
N ALA A 46 -40.06 0.87 24.67
CA ALA A 46 -38.71 0.56 25.13
C ALA A 46 -37.97 -0.41 24.19
N LEU A 47 -38.65 -1.46 23.72
CA LEU A 47 -38.09 -2.42 22.76
C LEU A 47 -37.76 -1.75 21.41
N SER A 48 -38.64 -0.88 20.90
CA SER A 48 -38.39 -0.17 19.64
C SER A 48 -37.19 0.78 19.73
N VAL A 49 -37.04 1.49 20.87
CA VAL A 49 -35.86 2.33 21.12
C VAL A 49 -34.59 1.48 21.18
N LEU A 50 -34.63 0.31 21.82
CA LEU A 50 -33.49 -0.61 21.85
C LEU A 50 -33.11 -1.13 20.46
N MET A 51 -34.07 -1.45 19.59
CA MET A 51 -33.76 -1.86 18.22
C MET A 51 -33.14 -0.73 17.40
N VAL A 52 -33.65 0.51 17.52
CA VAL A 52 -33.06 1.67 16.83
C VAL A 52 -31.64 1.94 17.33
N ALA A 53 -31.41 1.85 18.64
CA ALA A 53 -30.08 2.00 19.23
C ALA A 53 -29.13 0.91 18.74
N ALA A 54 -29.57 -0.35 18.70
CA ALA A 54 -28.78 -1.46 18.19
C ALA A 54 -28.40 -1.23 16.71
N ALA A 55 -29.39 -0.87 15.87
CA ALA A 55 -29.17 -0.56 14.46
C ALA A 55 -28.18 0.59 14.26
N ALA A 56 -28.31 1.67 15.03
CA ALA A 56 -27.41 2.81 15.00
C ALA A 56 -25.97 2.42 15.38
N ILE A 57 -25.81 1.62 16.44
CA ILE A 57 -24.51 1.09 16.87
C ILE A 57 -23.89 0.27 15.74
N THR A 58 -24.61 -0.72 15.19
CA THR A 58 -24.10 -1.53 14.07
C THR A 58 -23.75 -0.69 12.84
N GLY A 59 -24.52 0.37 12.55
CA GLY A 59 -24.25 1.26 11.42
C GLY A 59 -22.98 2.08 11.58
N VAL A 60 -22.63 2.48 12.81
CA VAL A 60 -21.40 3.22 13.12
C VAL A 60 -20.16 2.31 13.06
N PHE A 61 -20.30 1.04 13.43
CA PHE A 61 -19.20 0.08 13.41
C PHE A 61 -19.00 -0.63 12.07
N SER A 62 -19.92 -0.47 11.12
CA SER A 62 -19.76 -1.04 9.78
C SER A 62 -18.85 -0.11 8.97
N ASP A 63 -17.61 -0.53 8.76
CA ASP A 63 -16.69 0.11 7.82
C ASP A 63 -17.32 0.07 6.43
N ARG A 64 -17.84 1.20 5.95
CA ARG A 64 -18.27 1.33 4.56
C ARG A 64 -17.04 1.68 3.75
N PRO A 65 -16.73 0.96 2.66
CA PRO A 65 -15.69 1.39 1.73
C PRO A 65 -16.05 2.78 1.18
N ASP A 66 -15.03 3.59 0.88
CA ASP A 66 -15.24 4.87 0.21
C ASP A 66 -16.08 4.68 -1.06
N SER A 67 -17.02 5.58 -1.31
CA SER A 67 -18.10 5.41 -2.31
C SER A 67 -17.64 5.24 -3.76
N ASP A 68 -16.34 5.34 -4.03
CA ASP A 68 -15.72 5.34 -5.36
C ASP A 68 -14.52 4.39 -5.44
N TRP A 69 -14.51 3.36 -4.60
CA TRP A 69 -13.39 2.40 -4.54
C TRP A 69 -13.23 1.59 -5.84
N ASP A 70 -14.30 1.47 -6.63
CA ASP A 70 -14.38 0.72 -7.88
C ASP A 70 -14.03 1.55 -9.12
N ALA A 71 -13.65 2.82 -8.97
CA ALA A 71 -13.02 3.58 -10.04
C ALA A 71 -11.63 3.00 -10.39
N PRO A 72 -11.09 3.25 -11.60
CA PRO A 72 -9.72 2.91 -11.96
C PRO A 72 -8.70 3.34 -10.91
N GLY A 73 -7.72 2.48 -10.61
CA GLY A 73 -6.70 2.74 -9.60
C GLY A 73 -6.22 1.52 -8.84
N LEU A 74 -5.42 1.80 -7.79
CA LEU A 74 -4.85 0.82 -6.87
C LEU A 74 -5.80 0.54 -5.70
N VAL A 75 -6.11 -0.74 -5.48
CA VAL A 75 -6.94 -1.20 -4.37
C VAL A 75 -6.18 -2.21 -3.52
N ILE A 76 -6.22 -2.07 -2.20
CA ILE A 76 -5.53 -2.95 -1.26
C ILE A 76 -6.53 -3.57 -0.30
N SER A 77 -6.45 -4.89 -0.14
CA SER A 77 -7.20 -5.63 0.87
C SER A 77 -6.75 -5.25 2.27
N LYS A 78 -7.68 -4.78 3.11
CA LYS A 78 -7.41 -4.36 4.49
C LYS A 78 -6.90 -5.52 5.35
N GLU A 79 -7.47 -6.71 5.18
CA GLU A 79 -7.17 -7.87 6.03
C GLU A 79 -5.99 -8.71 5.48
N LEU A 80 -5.89 -8.86 4.16
CA LEU A 80 -4.87 -9.72 3.55
C LEU A 80 -3.64 -8.96 3.03
N GLY A 81 -3.73 -7.64 2.85
CA GLY A 81 -2.67 -6.84 2.24
C GLY A 81 -2.42 -7.14 0.76
N ALA A 82 -3.28 -7.94 0.13
CA ALA A 82 -3.21 -8.23 -1.30
C ALA A 82 -3.52 -6.96 -2.11
N ALA A 83 -2.72 -6.68 -3.13
CA ALA A 83 -2.87 -5.53 -4.01
C ALA A 83 -3.57 -5.93 -5.32
N TYR A 84 -4.49 -5.09 -5.76
CA TYR A 84 -5.27 -5.25 -6.97
C TYR A 84 -5.26 -3.95 -7.76
N VAL A 85 -5.41 -4.05 -9.08
CA VAL A 85 -5.55 -2.92 -9.99
C VAL A 85 -6.87 -3.03 -10.74
N ILE A 86 -7.55 -1.90 -10.86
CA ILE A 86 -8.71 -1.72 -11.75
C ILE A 86 -8.26 -0.85 -12.92
N LEU A 87 -8.42 -1.35 -14.14
CA LEU A 87 -8.08 -0.63 -15.38
C LEU A 87 -9.33 -0.07 -16.02
N ASP A 88 -9.20 1.02 -16.78
CA ASP A 88 -10.31 1.61 -17.55
C ASP A 88 -10.98 0.61 -18.50
N GLU A 89 -10.19 -0.30 -19.09
CA GLU A 89 -10.69 -1.36 -19.97
C GLU A 89 -11.55 -2.40 -19.24
N ASP A 90 -11.39 -2.51 -17.92
CA ASP A 90 -12.18 -3.37 -17.07
C ASP A 90 -13.47 -2.70 -16.60
N LEU A 91 -13.85 -1.51 -17.11
CA LEU A 91 -15.19 -0.92 -16.94
C LEU A 91 -16.07 -1.13 -18.18
N PRO A 92 -16.67 -2.33 -18.38
CA PRO A 92 -17.72 -2.49 -19.38
C PRO A 92 -18.98 -1.71 -19.02
N ASP A 93 -19.68 -1.20 -20.03
CA ASP A 93 -20.96 -0.51 -19.87
C ASP A 93 -21.99 -1.40 -19.12
N GLY A 94 -22.22 -1.10 -17.85
CA GLY A 94 -23.22 -1.78 -17.00
C GLY A 94 -22.74 -3.04 -16.27
N GLU A 95 -21.46 -3.39 -16.35
CA GLU A 95 -20.85 -4.49 -15.58
C GLU A 95 -19.92 -3.97 -14.49
N LEU A 96 -19.63 -4.84 -13.52
CA LEU A 96 -18.75 -4.51 -12.39
C LEU A 96 -17.29 -4.70 -12.81
N PRO A 97 -16.37 -3.80 -12.39
CA PRO A 97 -14.99 -3.91 -12.81
C PRO A 97 -14.29 -5.16 -12.27
N ALA A 98 -13.42 -5.74 -13.10
CA ALA A 98 -12.59 -6.87 -12.72
C ALA A 98 -11.40 -6.41 -11.87
N LEU A 99 -11.15 -7.12 -10.77
CA LEU A 99 -9.97 -6.90 -9.93
C LEU A 99 -8.81 -7.76 -10.43
N ARG A 100 -7.73 -7.14 -10.89
CA ARG A 100 -6.53 -7.87 -11.33
C ARG A 100 -5.48 -7.87 -10.22
N PRO A 101 -5.10 -9.03 -9.67
CA PRO A 101 -4.04 -9.09 -8.67
C PRO A 101 -2.73 -8.59 -9.26
N VAL A 102 -2.00 -7.74 -8.52
CA VAL A 102 -0.71 -7.20 -8.97
C VAL A 102 0.43 -7.79 -8.15
N LEU A 103 1.49 -8.22 -8.85
CA LEU A 103 2.62 -8.91 -8.22
C LEU A 103 3.46 -8.01 -7.28
N ASN A 104 3.48 -6.70 -7.53
CA ASN A 104 4.22 -5.71 -6.72
C ASN A 104 3.71 -4.30 -6.97
N ILE A 105 3.98 -3.40 -6.01
CA ILE A 105 3.59 -1.98 -6.10
C ILE A 105 4.30 -1.27 -7.26
N THR A 106 5.55 -1.64 -7.57
CA THR A 106 6.27 -1.08 -8.73
C THR A 106 5.52 -1.33 -10.04
N SER A 107 4.95 -2.52 -10.22
CA SER A 107 4.16 -2.85 -11.40
C SER A 107 2.86 -2.06 -11.44
N ALA A 108 2.17 -1.92 -10.30
CA ALA A 108 0.99 -1.05 -10.21
C ALA A 108 1.31 0.39 -10.58
N GLN A 109 2.45 0.92 -10.11
CA GLN A 109 2.94 2.26 -10.43
C GLN A 109 3.21 2.46 -11.93
N LEU A 110 3.81 1.46 -12.58
CA LEU A 110 4.08 1.51 -14.02
C LEU A 110 2.79 1.47 -14.85
N ILE A 111 1.77 0.75 -14.37
CA ILE A 111 0.48 0.61 -15.04
C ILE A 111 -0.37 1.87 -14.87
N LEU A 112 -0.47 2.37 -13.63
CA LEU A 112 -1.37 3.46 -13.25
C LEU A 112 -0.74 4.85 -13.37
N GLY A 113 0.59 4.93 -13.52
CA GLY A 113 1.31 6.20 -13.51
C GLY A 113 1.31 6.88 -12.14
N ALA A 114 1.69 8.16 -12.11
CA ALA A 114 1.83 8.91 -10.85
C ALA A 114 0.50 9.27 -10.19
N GLU A 115 -0.59 9.40 -10.95
CA GLU A 115 -1.88 9.90 -10.47
C GLU A 115 -2.77 8.77 -9.89
N GLY A 116 -2.59 7.52 -10.33
CA GLY A 116 -3.40 6.39 -9.89
C GLY A 116 -2.84 5.60 -8.69
N LEU A 117 -1.79 6.10 -8.04
CA LEU A 117 -1.06 5.39 -7.00
C LEU A 117 -1.69 5.44 -5.61
N GLU A 118 -2.61 6.36 -5.35
CA GLU A 118 -3.17 6.52 -4.02
C GLU A 118 -4.02 5.28 -3.68
N PRO A 119 -3.56 4.44 -2.73
CA PRO A 119 -4.17 3.13 -2.52
C PRO A 119 -5.50 3.29 -1.80
N ARG A 120 -6.55 2.72 -2.38
CA ARG A 120 -7.85 2.61 -1.72
C ARG A 120 -7.90 1.33 -0.91
N ILE A 121 -8.10 1.46 0.41
CA ILE A 121 -8.13 0.32 1.32
C ILE A 121 -9.57 -0.16 1.46
N VAL A 122 -9.82 -1.42 1.08
CA VAL A 122 -11.16 -2.01 1.03
C VAL A 122 -11.14 -3.33 1.81
N SER A 123 -12.25 -3.66 2.49
CA SER A 123 -12.36 -4.93 3.20
C SER A 123 -12.38 -6.11 2.22
N GLN A 124 -11.79 -7.22 2.62
CA GLN A 124 -11.71 -8.45 1.85
C GLN A 124 -13.09 -8.96 1.42
N GLU A 125 -14.10 -8.86 2.30
CA GLU A 125 -15.48 -9.24 2.01
C GLU A 125 -16.06 -8.47 0.82
N VAL A 126 -15.72 -7.18 0.67
CA VAL A 126 -16.18 -6.36 -0.46
C VAL A 126 -15.45 -6.75 -1.75
N LEU A 127 -14.14 -7.01 -1.67
CA LEU A 127 -13.35 -7.44 -2.83
C LEU A 127 -13.81 -8.80 -3.38
N GLU A 128 -14.25 -9.71 -2.50
CA GLU A 128 -14.80 -11.02 -2.88
C GLU A 128 -16.13 -10.93 -3.65
N THR A 129 -16.81 -9.79 -3.63
CA THR A 129 -18.01 -9.55 -4.47
C THR A 129 -17.69 -9.26 -5.94
N ARG A 130 -16.41 -9.08 -6.28
CA ARG A 130 -15.95 -8.78 -7.64
C ARG A 130 -15.34 -10.00 -8.31
N GLN A 131 -15.33 -9.97 -9.63
CA GLN A 131 -14.61 -10.96 -10.42
C GLN A 131 -13.11 -10.71 -10.31
N ILE A 132 -12.35 -11.73 -9.93
CA ILE A 132 -10.89 -11.72 -9.95
C ILE A 132 -10.42 -12.05 -11.37
N GLY A 133 -9.64 -11.16 -11.96
CA GLY A 133 -9.02 -11.28 -13.27
C GLY A 133 -7.69 -12.05 -13.23
N ALA A 134 -6.91 -11.93 -14.30
CA ALA A 134 -5.58 -12.51 -14.37
C ALA A 134 -4.57 -11.71 -13.53
N ASP A 135 -3.58 -12.41 -12.98
CA ASP A 135 -2.43 -11.79 -12.31
C ASP A 135 -1.60 -10.97 -13.31
N ILE A 136 -1.23 -9.75 -12.92
CA ILE A 136 -0.46 -8.83 -13.75
C ILE A 136 0.77 -8.30 -13.00
N GLY A 137 1.81 -7.97 -13.75
CA GLY A 137 3.02 -7.32 -13.24
C GLY A 137 4.31 -7.99 -13.67
N ILE A 138 5.42 -7.41 -13.22
CA ILE A 138 6.78 -7.84 -13.53
C ILE A 138 7.27 -8.72 -12.37
N LEU A 139 7.67 -9.95 -12.66
CA LEU A 139 8.25 -10.85 -11.66
C LEU A 139 9.55 -10.24 -11.10
N ASP A 140 9.78 -10.38 -9.79
CA ASP A 140 10.97 -9.90 -9.07
C ASP A 140 11.23 -8.37 -9.15
N ALA A 141 10.25 -7.58 -9.61
CA ALA A 141 10.34 -6.14 -9.45
C ALA A 141 10.29 -5.77 -7.95
N PRO A 142 10.99 -4.69 -7.55
CA PRO A 142 11.02 -4.27 -6.15
C PRO A 142 9.62 -4.11 -5.57
N ALA A 143 9.44 -4.55 -4.32
CA ALA A 143 8.15 -4.43 -3.63
C ALA A 143 7.79 -2.97 -3.30
N SER A 144 8.79 -2.10 -3.15
CA SER A 144 8.65 -0.68 -2.87
C SER A 144 9.74 0.11 -3.57
N LEU A 145 9.42 1.32 -4.00
CA LEU A 145 10.40 2.28 -4.49
C LEU A 145 10.72 3.32 -3.41
N PRO A 146 11.97 3.81 -3.36
CA PRO A 146 12.31 4.96 -2.53
C PRO A 146 11.57 6.21 -3.03
N ASP A 147 11.44 7.20 -2.15
CA ASP A 147 10.95 8.53 -2.54
C ASP A 147 11.87 9.13 -3.62
N PRO A 148 11.34 9.90 -4.59
CA PRO A 148 12.17 10.55 -5.61
C PRO A 148 13.31 11.39 -5.03
N GLY A 149 13.13 12.00 -3.85
CA GLY A 149 14.17 12.79 -3.19
C GLY A 149 15.30 11.96 -2.55
N ALA A 150 15.15 10.62 -2.49
CA ALA A 150 16.18 9.69 -2.03
C ALA A 150 16.97 9.06 -3.19
N LEU A 151 16.69 9.46 -4.44
CA LEU A 151 17.44 9.01 -5.61
C LEU A 151 18.76 9.80 -5.71
N VAL A 152 19.86 9.05 -5.82
CA VAL A 152 21.19 9.62 -6.05
C VAL A 152 21.45 9.65 -7.55
N ASP A 153 21.26 10.82 -8.16
CA ASP A 153 21.44 11.02 -9.61
C ASP A 153 22.91 11.28 -10.01
N THR A 154 23.78 11.53 -9.02
CA THR A 154 25.18 11.93 -9.22
C THR A 154 26.15 11.02 -8.45
N GLY A 155 27.44 11.36 -8.43
CA GLY A 155 28.45 10.67 -7.62
C GLY A 155 28.73 9.21 -8.02
N TRP A 156 28.41 8.84 -9.27
CA TRP A 156 28.84 7.59 -9.86
C TRP A 156 30.36 7.54 -9.93
N THR A 157 30.95 6.57 -9.23
CA THR A 157 32.39 6.31 -9.23
C THR A 157 32.65 4.88 -9.65
N ALA A 158 33.63 4.70 -10.52
CA ALA A 158 34.00 3.42 -11.08
C ALA A 158 35.50 3.20 -10.84
N CYS A 159 35.83 2.18 -10.04
CA CYS A 159 37.19 1.80 -9.71
C CYS A 159 37.55 0.50 -10.43
N THR A 160 38.73 0.48 -11.05
CA THR A 160 39.29 -0.72 -11.69
C THR A 160 40.67 -1.00 -11.13
N GLY A 161 41.07 -2.26 -11.08
CA GLY A 161 42.39 -2.69 -10.63
C GLY A 161 42.93 -3.82 -11.50
N GLU A 162 44.24 -3.97 -11.54
CA GLU A 162 44.89 -5.08 -12.28
C GLU A 162 44.41 -6.43 -11.71
N GLY A 163 43.71 -7.22 -12.52
CA GLY A 163 43.17 -8.52 -12.12
C GLY A 163 41.96 -8.48 -11.19
N LEU A 164 41.43 -7.30 -10.83
CA LEU A 164 40.32 -7.15 -9.87
C LEU A 164 38.95 -6.90 -10.52
N GLY A 165 38.91 -6.50 -11.79
CA GLY A 165 37.66 -6.20 -12.51
C GLY A 165 37.22 -4.74 -12.35
N LEU A 166 35.90 -4.48 -12.34
CA LEU A 166 35.30 -3.15 -12.18
C LEU A 166 34.39 -3.14 -10.95
N ALA A 167 34.60 -2.20 -10.03
CA ALA A 167 33.68 -1.90 -8.94
C ALA A 167 33.01 -0.54 -9.22
N VAL A 168 31.70 -0.46 -9.03
CA VAL A 168 30.93 0.77 -9.20
C VAL A 168 30.26 1.11 -7.87
N ALA A 169 30.37 2.36 -7.45
CA ALA A 169 29.66 2.90 -6.31
C ALA A 169 28.88 4.15 -6.73
N VAL A 170 27.75 4.38 -6.07
CA VAL A 170 26.90 5.57 -6.25
C VAL A 170 26.67 6.14 -4.86
N ASP A 171 27.06 7.38 -4.67
CA ASP A 171 27.00 8.07 -3.38
C ASP A 171 26.74 9.57 -3.62
N ASP A 172 26.19 10.27 -2.63
CA ASP A 172 25.88 11.71 -2.76
C ASP A 172 27.16 12.53 -2.96
N GLU A 173 28.25 12.13 -2.28
CA GLU A 173 29.56 12.74 -2.42
C GLU A 173 30.55 11.73 -3.03
N PRO A 174 31.12 12.00 -4.22
CA PRO A 174 32.02 11.05 -4.87
C PRO A 174 33.26 10.83 -3.99
N ALA A 175 33.56 9.57 -3.70
CA ALA A 175 34.74 9.16 -2.92
C ALA A 175 36.08 9.38 -3.67
N VAL A 176 36.07 10.02 -4.84
CA VAL A 176 37.23 10.22 -5.70
C VAL A 176 37.35 11.70 -6.08
N THR A 177 38.59 12.17 -6.16
CA THR A 177 38.90 13.49 -6.71
C THR A 177 39.14 13.36 -8.22
N PRO A 178 38.51 14.21 -9.06
CA PRO A 178 38.79 14.22 -10.49
C PRO A 178 40.26 14.49 -10.76
N ALA A 179 40.89 13.62 -11.55
CA ALA A 179 42.25 13.82 -12.02
C ALA A 179 42.30 15.01 -13.00
N SER A 180 43.39 15.77 -12.97
CA SER A 180 43.63 16.82 -13.96
C SER A 180 44.00 16.23 -15.31
N ALA A 181 43.88 17.02 -16.39
CA ALA A 181 44.18 16.57 -17.74
C ALA A 181 45.65 16.11 -17.93
N SER A 182 46.56 16.48 -17.02
CA SER A 182 47.96 16.05 -17.03
C SER A 182 48.23 14.76 -16.25
N ASP A 183 47.27 14.30 -15.44
CA ASP A 183 47.47 13.18 -14.51
C ASP A 183 47.22 11.82 -15.17
N ALA A 184 46.66 11.80 -16.38
CA ALA A 184 46.43 10.58 -17.14
C ALA A 184 46.68 10.79 -18.64
N VAL A 185 47.31 9.80 -19.28
CA VAL A 185 47.60 9.79 -20.71
C VAL A 185 47.24 8.43 -21.30
N LEU A 186 46.61 8.46 -22.47
CA LEU A 186 46.34 7.27 -23.26
C LEU A 186 47.49 7.00 -24.23
N VAL A 187 48.09 5.82 -24.15
CA VAL A 187 49.25 5.42 -24.95
C VAL A 187 48.88 4.23 -25.83
N GLU A 188 48.93 4.40 -27.15
CA GLU A 188 48.82 3.29 -28.09
C GLU A 188 50.21 2.69 -28.35
N VAL A 189 50.40 1.43 -27.99
CA VAL A 189 51.63 0.68 -28.23
C VAL A 189 51.40 -0.24 -29.42
N LYS A 190 52.08 0.03 -30.53
CA LYS A 190 52.06 -0.82 -31.74
C LYS A 190 53.25 -1.77 -31.69
N THR A 191 52.99 -3.05 -31.46
CA THR A 191 53.98 -4.12 -31.57
C THR A 191 53.93 -4.71 -32.98
N GLY A 192 54.85 -4.25 -33.83
CA GLY A 192 55.07 -4.80 -35.17
C GLY A 192 56.06 -5.95 -35.14
N SER A 193 55.65 -7.14 -35.56
CA SER A 193 56.55 -8.25 -35.91
C SER A 193 56.39 -8.57 -37.41
N SER A 194 57.38 -9.24 -38.02
CA SER A 194 57.30 -9.62 -39.46
C SER A 194 56.12 -10.55 -39.81
N ARG A 195 55.39 -11.04 -38.79
CA ARG A 195 54.20 -11.91 -38.92
C ARG A 195 52.87 -11.25 -38.52
N GLY A 196 52.85 -9.98 -38.12
CA GLY A 196 51.62 -9.27 -37.77
C GLY A 196 51.83 -8.03 -36.90
N SER A 197 50.86 -7.11 -36.96
CA SER A 197 50.78 -5.90 -36.14
C SER A 197 49.70 -6.07 -35.07
N SER A 198 50.08 -6.05 -33.79
CA SER A 198 49.14 -5.88 -32.68
C SER A 198 49.26 -4.46 -32.12
N SER A 199 48.14 -3.78 -31.91
CA SER A 199 48.10 -2.52 -31.16
C SER A 199 47.40 -2.74 -29.83
N GLY A 200 48.01 -2.26 -28.74
CA GLY A 200 47.42 -2.26 -27.40
C GLY A 200 47.28 -0.83 -26.90
N LEU A 201 46.10 -0.48 -26.38
CA LEU A 201 45.85 0.79 -25.73
C LEU A 201 46.12 0.67 -24.23
N TRP A 202 46.92 1.57 -23.70
CA TRP A 202 47.28 1.62 -22.28
C TRP A 202 46.84 2.96 -21.69
N LEU A 203 46.15 2.93 -20.56
CA LEU A 203 45.95 4.09 -19.73
C LEU A 203 47.12 4.18 -18.75
N VAL A 204 47.89 5.26 -18.81
CA VAL A 204 48.95 5.55 -17.83
C VAL A 204 48.46 6.71 -16.98
N ALA A 205 48.36 6.53 -15.67
CA ALA A 205 47.85 7.54 -14.75
C ALA A 205 48.75 7.66 -13.52
N THR A 206 48.87 8.87 -12.97
CA THR A 206 49.60 9.14 -11.74
C THR A 206 48.64 9.33 -10.59
N ALA A 207 48.79 8.53 -9.54
CA ALA A 207 48.17 8.80 -8.25
C ALA A 207 48.97 9.89 -7.55
N PRO A 208 48.32 10.99 -7.11
CA PRO A 208 49.00 12.03 -6.34
C PRO A 208 49.43 11.51 -4.97
N GLU A 209 50.42 12.16 -4.37
CA GLU A 209 50.80 11.88 -2.99
C GLU A 209 49.61 12.17 -2.07
N THR A 210 49.17 11.15 -1.35
CA THR A 210 48.28 11.33 -0.21
C THR A 210 49.17 11.24 1.02
N GLY A 211 48.90 11.94 2.12
CA GLY A 211 49.82 12.02 3.27
C GLY A 211 50.26 10.66 3.87
N ALA A 212 49.66 9.54 3.45
CA ALA A 212 50.04 8.18 3.78
C ALA A 212 50.83 7.43 2.68
N GLU A 213 50.73 7.80 1.40
CA GLU A 213 51.37 7.11 0.27
C GLU A 213 52.04 8.08 -0.73
N PRO A 214 53.28 7.80 -1.16
CA PRO A 214 53.97 8.62 -2.14
C PRO A 214 53.28 8.56 -3.51
N ALA A 215 53.47 9.60 -4.33
CA ALA A 215 52.95 9.62 -5.70
C ALA A 215 53.49 8.42 -6.52
N GLN A 216 52.59 7.70 -7.19
CA GLN A 216 52.91 6.49 -7.97
C GLN A 216 52.25 6.53 -9.34
N ALA A 217 52.95 5.99 -10.35
CA ALA A 217 52.41 5.85 -11.71
C ALA A 217 51.91 4.42 -11.93
N TYR A 218 50.68 4.31 -12.41
CA TYR A 218 50.01 3.06 -12.75
C TYR A 218 49.82 2.97 -14.25
N ARG A 219 49.86 1.75 -14.79
CA ARG A 219 49.51 1.46 -16.18
C ARG A 219 48.44 0.38 -16.22
N TYR A 220 47.37 0.62 -16.96
CA TYR A 220 46.29 -0.32 -17.16
C TYR A 220 46.16 -0.60 -18.65
N LEU A 221 46.20 -1.87 -19.03
CA LEU A 221 45.88 -2.29 -20.39
C LEU A 221 44.36 -2.14 -20.58
N LEU A 222 43.95 -1.35 -21.57
CA LEU A 222 42.54 -1.24 -21.93
C LEU A 222 42.15 -2.42 -22.82
N PRO A 223 41.05 -3.12 -22.51
CA PRO A 223 40.59 -4.23 -23.33
C PRO A 223 40.17 -3.73 -24.72
N ALA A 224 40.80 -4.27 -25.75
CA ALA A 224 40.43 -4.03 -27.14
C ALA A 224 39.30 -5.01 -27.55
N GLY A 225 38.09 -4.83 -27.01
CA GLY A 225 36.92 -5.65 -27.37
C GLY A 225 35.93 -5.88 -26.23
N ALA A 226 34.94 -6.75 -26.46
CA ALA A 226 33.98 -7.17 -25.44
C ALA A 226 34.71 -8.02 -24.38
N SER A 227 34.91 -7.46 -23.19
CA SER A 227 35.52 -8.14 -22.05
C SER A 227 34.65 -9.32 -21.59
N GLU A 228 35.26 -10.47 -21.32
CA GLU A 228 34.64 -11.47 -20.45
C GLU A 228 34.42 -10.84 -19.06
N ARG A 229 33.23 -11.02 -18.50
CA ARG A 229 32.86 -10.48 -17.19
C ARG A 229 33.63 -11.23 -16.09
N THR A 230 34.50 -10.53 -15.36
CA THR A 230 35.18 -11.08 -14.18
C THR A 230 34.81 -10.27 -12.94
N ASP A 231 33.94 -10.81 -12.09
CA ASP A 231 33.50 -10.19 -10.83
C ASP A 231 34.45 -10.58 -9.68
N ALA A 232 35.71 -10.10 -9.73
CA ALA A 232 36.72 -10.44 -8.72
C ALA A 232 36.74 -9.51 -7.49
N PHE A 233 36.01 -8.39 -7.53
CA PHE A 233 35.90 -7.43 -6.42
C PHE A 233 35.02 -7.90 -5.24
N LEU A 234 34.19 -8.94 -5.42
CA LEU A 234 33.22 -9.41 -4.40
C LEU A 234 33.77 -10.52 -3.47
N ARG A 235 35.09 -10.55 -3.21
CA ARG A 235 35.70 -11.48 -2.25
C ARG A 235 36.24 -10.77 -1.03
#